data_AF-A0A382U8N2-F1
#
_entry.id   AF-A0A382U8N2-F1
#
_cell.length_a   1.000
_cell.length_b   1.000
_cell.length_c   1.000
_cell.angle_alpha   90.00
_cell.angle_beta   90.00
_cell.angle_gamma   90.00
#
_symmetry.space_group_name_H-M   'P 1'
#
loop_
_entity.id
_entity.type
_entity.pdbx_description
1 polymer ?
#
loop_
_entity_poly.entity_id
_entity_poly.type
_entity_poly.pdbx_seq_one_letter_code
_entity_poly.pdbx_strand_id
1 'polypeptide(L)'
;FLIFISKQGDLQVIHKDTKRKLGSCNINQKVYSSIESFENKIFIQVSDGSLRAFTIKKNGNPDELWNRPFFTGENDKRNNENWDPVC
;
A
#
# COMPACT_ATOMS: atom_id res chain seq x y z
N PHE A 1 -6.82 5.27 -12.13
CA PHE A 1 -6.34 6.38 -11.27
C PHE A 1 -4.89 6.68 -11.58
N LEU A 2 -4.37 7.84 -11.18
CA LEU A 2 -2.94 8.05 -11.00
C LEU A 2 -2.61 7.74 -9.54
N ILE A 3 -1.58 6.95 -9.31
CA ILE A 3 -1.19 6.50 -7.97
C ILE A 3 0.23 6.98 -7.74
N PHE A 4 0.41 7.73 -6.66
CA PHE A 4 1.70 8.23 -6.23
C PHE A 4 1.97 7.76 -4.82
N ILE A 5 3.23 7.43 -4.55
CA ILE A 5 3.68 7.13 -3.19
C ILE A 5 4.99 7.85 -2.92
N SER A 6 5.05 8.57 -1.79
CA SER A 6 6.30 9.18 -1.34
C SER A 6 7.25 8.10 -0.82
N LYS A 7 8.55 8.41 -0.75
CA LYS A 7 9.52 7.53 -0.08
C LYS A 7 9.23 7.37 1.42
N GLN A 8 8.44 8.26 2.01
CA GLN A 8 8.02 8.26 3.40
C GLN A 8 6.70 7.47 3.62
N GLY A 9 6.09 6.93 2.56
CA GLY A 9 4.89 6.09 2.68
C GLY A 9 3.57 6.82 2.52
N ASP A 10 3.56 8.06 2.03
CA ASP A 10 2.32 8.78 1.73
C ASP A 10 1.77 8.33 0.38
N LEU A 11 0.76 7.46 0.41
CA LEU A 11 0.01 7.00 -0.75
C LEU A 11 -1.08 8.01 -1.11
N GLN A 12 -1.14 8.39 -2.38
CA GLN A 12 -2.16 9.28 -2.92
C GLN A 12 -2.78 8.68 -4.18
N VAL A 13 -4.12 8.73 -4.24
CA VAL A 13 -4.90 8.32 -5.40
C VAL A 13 -5.55 9.55 -6.01
N ILE A 14 -5.23 9.81 -7.28
CA ILE A 14 -5.69 11.00 -8.01
C ILE A 14 -6.52 10.55 -9.21
N HIS A 15 -7.65 11.21 -9.44
CA HIS A 15 -8.44 11.01 -10.65
C HIS A 15 -7.67 11.52 -11.87
N LYS A 16 -7.45 10.68 -12.88
CA LYS A 16 -6.62 11.01 -14.05
C LYS A 16 -7.15 12.24 -14.82
N ASP A 17 -8.46 12.29 -15.05
CA ASP A 17 -9.04 13.34 -15.91
C ASP A 17 -9.34 14.64 -15.17
N THR A 18 -9.83 14.58 -13.92
CA THR A 18 -10.17 15.78 -13.15
C THR A 18 -9.01 16.30 -12.30
N LYS A 19 -7.92 15.53 -12.16
CA LYS A 19 -6.74 15.84 -11.33
C LYS A 19 -7.06 16.07 -9.85
N ARG A 20 -8.25 15.67 -9.40
CA ARG A 20 -8.67 15.75 -8.00
C ARG A 20 -8.10 14.55 -7.22
N LYS A 21 -7.59 14.81 -6.02
CA LYS A 21 -7.26 13.76 -5.06
C LYS A 21 -8.56 13.08 -4.62
N LEU A 22 -8.59 11.75 -4.71
CA LEU A 22 -9.75 10.93 -4.34
C LEU A 22 -9.55 10.27 -2.98
N GLY A 23 -8.33 9.82 -2.70
CA GLY A 23 -7.99 9.13 -1.46
C GLY A 23 -6.52 9.29 -1.13
N SER A 24 -6.19 9.04 0.13
CA SER A 24 -4.82 9.01 0.61
C SER A 24 -4.72 8.12 1.83
N CYS A 25 -3.55 7.53 2.04
CA CYS A 25 -3.21 6.84 3.26
C CYS A 25 -1.72 7.00 3.56
N ASN A 26 -1.34 7.05 4.83
CA ASN A 26 0.06 6.97 5.25
C ASN A 26 0.33 5.53 5.70
N ILE A 27 1.29 4.86 5.07
CA ILE A 27 1.59 3.44 5.32
C ILE A 27 2.44 3.24 6.60
N ASN A 28 2.85 4.34 7.23
CA ASN A 28 3.71 4.40 8.42
C ASN A 28 5.04 3.65 8.25
N GLN A 29 5.51 3.50 7.01
CA GLN A 29 6.76 2.85 6.65
C GLN A 29 7.38 3.52 5.42
N LYS A 30 8.71 3.50 5.33
CA LYS A 30 9.42 4.00 4.15
C LYS A 30 9.28 3.03 3.00
N VAL A 31 9.20 3.54 1.77
CA VAL A 31 8.98 2.74 0.56
C VAL A 31 10.30 2.55 -0.19
N TYR A 32 10.67 1.30 -0.43
CA TYR A 32 11.95 0.98 -1.08
C TYR A 32 11.80 0.49 -2.51
N SER A 33 10.66 -0.09 -2.89
CA SER A 33 10.40 -0.51 -4.26
C SER A 33 9.73 0.58 -5.11
N SER A 34 9.65 0.32 -6.41
CA SER A 34 8.64 0.93 -7.28
C SER A 34 7.24 0.40 -6.92
N ILE A 35 6.20 1.07 -7.41
CA ILE A 35 4.84 0.55 -7.35
C ILE A 35 4.68 -0.49 -8.45
N GLU A 36 4.37 -1.72 -8.06
CA GLU A 36 3.86 -2.74 -8.99
C GLU A 36 2.34 -2.72 -8.97
N SER A 37 1.68 -2.81 -10.13
CA SER A 37 0.23 -2.78 -10.22
C SER A 37 -0.31 -3.97 -10.99
N PHE A 38 -1.35 -4.61 -10.45
CA PHE A 38 -2.08 -5.68 -11.12
C PHE A 38 -3.58 -5.48 -10.87
N GLU A 39 -4.36 -5.34 -11.94
CA GLU A 39 -5.77 -4.96 -11.89
C GLU A 39 -6.00 -3.65 -11.10
N ASN A 40 -6.82 -3.68 -10.05
CA ASN A 40 -7.09 -2.58 -9.14
C ASN A 40 -6.23 -2.63 -7.87
N LYS A 41 -5.17 -3.44 -7.85
CA LYS A 41 -4.30 -3.65 -6.69
C LYS A 41 -2.92 -3.06 -6.97
N ILE A 42 -2.29 -2.55 -5.93
CA ILE A 42 -0.89 -2.13 -5.94
C ILE A 42 -0.09 -2.90 -4.91
N PHE A 43 1.20 -3.07 -5.18
CA PHE A 43 2.14 -3.79 -4.33
C PHE A 43 3.43 -2.97 -4.18
N ILE A 44 3.94 -2.92 -2.95
CA ILE A 44 5.17 -2.18 -2.60
C ILE A 44 5.92 -2.92 -1.51
N GLN A 45 7.25 -2.84 -1.52
CA GLN A 45 8.10 -3.28 -0.41
C GLN A 45 8.46 -2.09 0.47
N VAL A 46 8.36 -2.26 1.79
CA VAL A 46 8.56 -1.20 2.77
C VAL A 46 9.65 -1.56 3.81
N SER A 47 10.01 -0.58 4.64
CA SER A 47 11.19 -0.63 5.49
C SER A 47 11.21 -1.68 6.60
N ASP A 48 10.07 -2.19 7.02
CA ASP A 48 9.97 -3.28 8.01
C ASP A 48 10.25 -4.66 7.40
N GLY A 49 10.53 -4.72 6.09
CA GLY A 49 10.77 -5.95 5.34
C GLY A 49 9.50 -6.64 4.85
N SER A 50 8.33 -6.00 5.01
CA SER A 50 7.07 -6.49 4.46
C SER A 50 6.85 -6.02 3.02
N LEU A 51 6.20 -6.88 2.24
CA LEU A 51 5.39 -6.47 1.12
C LEU A 51 4.10 -5.88 1.71
N ARG A 52 3.57 -4.82 1.08
CA ARG A 52 2.26 -4.21 1.36
C ARG A 52 1.45 -4.20 0.07
N ALA A 53 0.16 -4.48 0.19
CA ALA A 53 -0.75 -4.51 -0.95
C ALA A 53 -2.01 -3.74 -0.63
N PHE A 54 -2.49 -2.94 -1.60
CA PHE A 54 -3.70 -2.14 -1.44
C PHE A 54 -4.64 -2.36 -2.61
N THR A 55 -5.91 -2.57 -2.31
CA THR A 55 -7.01 -2.48 -3.27
C THR A 55 -7.41 -1.02 -3.41
N ILE A 56 -7.39 -0.48 -4.62
CA ILE A 56 -7.92 0.86 -4.88
C ILE A 56 -9.42 0.74 -5.16
N LYS A 57 -10.24 1.16 -4.20
CA LYS A 57 -11.71 1.13 -4.31
C LYS A 57 -12.19 2.07 -5.41
N LYS A 58 -13.43 1.87 -5.88
CA LYS A 58 -14.03 2.70 -6.96
C LYS A 58 -14.09 4.20 -6.63
N ASN A 59 -14.24 4.54 -5.34
CA ASN A 59 -14.20 5.93 -4.86
C ASN A 59 -12.77 6.50 -4.73
N GLY A 60 -11.74 5.71 -5.09
CA GLY A 60 -10.33 6.08 -5.00
C GLY A 60 -9.72 5.92 -3.62
N ASN A 61 -10.46 5.39 -2.63
CA ASN A 61 -9.88 5.11 -1.32
C ASN A 61 -8.98 3.86 -1.41
N PRO A 62 -7.68 3.94 -1.05
CA PRO A 62 -6.88 2.75 -0.87
C PRO A 62 -7.37 1.97 0.35
N ASP A 63 -7.33 0.65 0.25
CA ASP A 63 -7.75 -0.29 1.29
C ASP A 63 -6.72 -1.40 1.35
N GLU A 64 -6.12 -1.65 2.51
CA GLU A 64 -5.07 -2.66 2.60
C GLU A 64 -5.66 -4.06 2.36
N LEU A 65 -5.02 -4.81 1.46
CA LEU A 65 -5.56 -6.06 0.94
C LEU A 65 -5.52 -7.17 1.98
N TRP A 66 -4.49 -7.15 2.83
CA TRP A 66 -4.25 -8.21 3.79
C TRP A 66 -4.65 -7.77 5.17
N ASN A 67 -5.17 -8.71 5.95
CA ASN A 67 -5.40 -8.52 7.38
C ASN A 67 -4.08 -8.54 8.18
N ARG A 68 -2.93 -8.72 7.52
CA ARG A 68 -1.58 -8.76 8.10
C ARG A 68 -0.51 -8.45 7.04
N PRO A 69 0.62 -7.81 7.35
CA PRO A 69 1.69 -7.56 6.39
C PRO A 69 2.28 -8.89 5.95
N PHE A 70 2.69 -8.97 4.68
CA PHE A 70 3.38 -10.15 4.18
C PHE A 70 4.89 -9.94 4.30
N PHE A 71 5.48 -10.37 5.41
CA PHE A 71 6.93 -10.30 5.60
C PHE A 71 7.61 -11.31 4.68
N THR A 72 8.51 -10.81 3.82
CA THR A 72 9.12 -11.61 2.75
C THR A 72 10.35 -12.41 3.21
N GLY A 73 10.75 -12.28 4.46
CA GLY A 73 11.81 -13.10 5.06
C GLY A 73 11.36 -14.55 5.24
N GLU A 74 12.25 -15.49 4.96
CA GLU A 74 11.97 -16.91 5.19
C GLU A 74 11.70 -17.17 6.69
N ASN A 75 10.63 -17.89 7.01
CA ASN A 75 10.21 -18.20 8.39
C ASN A 75 10.07 -16.97 9.31
N ASP A 76 9.72 -15.80 8.76
CA ASP A 76 9.52 -14.59 9.55
C ASP A 76 8.32 -14.77 10.51
N LYS A 77 8.63 -14.79 11.81
CA LYS A 77 7.65 -15.07 12.87
C LYS A 77 6.53 -14.02 12.94
N ARG A 78 6.79 -12.79 12.46
CA ARG A 78 5.83 -11.69 12.44
C ARG A 78 4.62 -11.97 11.54
N ASN A 79 4.75 -12.88 10.59
CA ASN A 79 3.61 -13.34 9.78
C ASN A 79 2.52 -14.07 10.60
N ASN A 80 2.82 -14.46 11.84
CA ASN A 80 1.87 -15.08 12.77
C ASN A 80 1.32 -14.13 13.84
N GLU A 81 1.77 -12.87 13.85
CA GLU A 81 1.31 -11.87 14.80
C GLU A 81 0.01 -11.21 14.32
N ASN A 82 -0.80 -10.74 15.28
CA ASN A 82 -1.96 -9.90 14.96
C ASN A 82 -1.46 -8.54 14.50
N TRP A 83 -2.16 -7.97 13.53
CA TRP A 83 -1.79 -6.67 12.98
C TRP A 83 -3.03 -5.91 12.55
N ASP A 84 -2.97 -4.60 12.75
CA ASP A 84 -4.02 -3.68 12.36
C ASP A 84 -3.61 -2.98 11.06
N PRO A 85 -4.40 -3.14 9.99
CA PRO A 85 -4.21 -2.42 8.75
C PRO A 85 -4.15 -0.91 8.97
N VAL A 86 -3.21 -0.26 8.29
CA VAL A 86 -3.04 1.20 8.42
C VAL A 86 -3.99 1.92 7.46
N CYS A 87 -4.31 1.23 6.38
CA CYS A 87 -5.34 1.52 5.40
C CYS A 87 -6.20 0.25 5.25
#